data_AF-A0A9W6QYV9-F1
#
_entry.id   AF-A0A9W6QYV9-F1
#
_cell.length_a   1.000
_cell.length_b   1.000
_cell.length_c   1.000
_cell.angle_alpha   90.00
_cell.angle_beta   90.00
_cell.angle_gamma   90.00
#
_symmetry.space_group_name_H-M   'P 1'
#
loop_
_entity.id
_entity.type
_entity.pdbx_description
1 polymer ?
#
loop_
_entity_poly.entity_id
_entity_poly.type
_entity_poly.pdbx_seq_one_letter_code
_entity_poly.pdbx_strand_id
1 'polypeptide(L)' 'MSECVITYDGVPSYSVSIMEFTDQQVMHETQYFADPFGAPAWRAALADPMPGRTIAGA' A
#
# COMPACT_ATOMS: atom_id res chain seq x y z
N MET A 1 -7.69 -9.67 7.00
CA MET A 1 -7.03 -8.48 6.40
C MET A 1 -5.89 -9.00 5.54
N SER A 2 -5.75 -8.46 4.33
CA SER A 2 -4.70 -8.81 3.39
C SER A 2 -4.04 -7.54 2.86
N GLU A 3 -2.73 -7.59 2.62
CA GLU A 3 -1.97 -6.52 1.97
C GLU A 3 -1.28 -7.11 0.74
N CYS A 4 -1.38 -6.41 -0.40
CA CYS A 4 -0.65 -6.79 -1.61
C CYS A 4 -0.33 -5.58 -2.48
N VAL A 5 0.73 -5.73 -3.29
CA VAL A 5 1.08 -4.78 -4.36
C VAL A 5 0.55 -5.34 -5.66
N ILE A 6 -0.28 -4.56 -6.35
CA ILE A 6 -0.85 -4.93 -7.65
C ILE A 6 -0.20 -4.05 -8.70
N THR A 7 0.28 -4.63 -9.79
CA THR A 7 0.97 -3.90 -10.84
C THR A 7 0.16 -3.97 -12.13
N TYR A 8 -0.19 -2.80 -12.68
CA TYR A 8 -0.81 -2.65 -13.99
C TYR A 8 0.10 -1.82 -14.88
N ASP A 9 0.40 -2.31 -16.09
CA ASP A 9 1.29 -1.63 -17.05
C ASP A 9 2.65 -1.17 -16.46
N GLY A 10 3.15 -1.92 -15.48
CA GLY A 10 4.40 -1.60 -14.76
C GLY A 10 4.26 -0.57 -13.63
N VAL A 11 3.06 -0.02 -13.40
CA VAL A 11 2.75 0.93 -12.31
C VAL A 11 2.22 0.17 -11.08
N PRO A 12 2.89 0.24 -9.92
CA PRO A 12 2.44 -0.43 -8.71
C PRO A 12 1.37 0.38 -7.97
N SER A 13 0.34 -0.30 -7.47
CA SER A 13 -0.64 0.20 -6.50
C SER A 13 -0.50 -0.61 -5.21
N TYR A 14 -0.37 0.08 -4.07
CA TYR A 14 -0.41 -0.54 -2.75
C TYR A 14 -1.86 -0.74 -2.34
N SER A 15 -2.23 -1.96 -1.98
CA SER A 15 -3.61 -2.26 -1.60
C SER A 15 -3.71 -2.89 -0.22
N VAL A 16 -4.75 -2.50 0.50
CA VAL A 16 -5.14 -3.09 1.78
C VAL A 16 -6.60 -3.52 1.67
N SER A 17 -6.85 -4.78 1.96
CA SER A 17 -8.18 -5.37 2.02
C SER A 17 -8.58 -5.66 3.46
N ILE A 18 -9.69 -5.07 3.87
CA ILE A 18 -10.34 -5.31 5.16
C ILE A 18 -11.61 -6.12 4.89
N MET A 19 -11.60 -7.37 5.34
CA MET A 19 -12.69 -8.32 5.14
C MET A 19 -13.38 -8.62 6.48
N GLU A 20 -14.71 -8.58 6.48
CA GLU A 20 -15.59 -9.00 7.55
C GLU A 20 -16.15 -10.38 7.21
N PHE A 21 -16.08 -11.33 8.15
CA PHE A 21 -16.48 -12.72 7.93
C PHE A 21 -17.69 -13.11 8.79
N THR A 22 -18.60 -13.92 8.25
CA THR A 22 -19.55 -14.75 9.02
C THR A 22 -19.47 -16.17 8.51
N ASP A 23 -19.58 -17.17 9.39
CA ASP A 23 -19.56 -18.59 9.00
C ASP A 23 -18.39 -18.95 8.06
N GLN A 24 -17.22 -18.36 8.32
CA GLN A 24 -15.97 -18.52 7.54
C GLN A 24 -16.06 -18.02 6.09
N GLN A 25 -17.06 -17.21 5.75
CA GLN A 25 -17.24 -16.58 4.44
C GLN A 25 -17.16 -15.05 4.57
N VAL A 26 -16.59 -14.39 3.57
CA VAL A 26 -16.54 -12.92 3.51
C VAL A 26 -17.95 -12.39 3.25
N MET A 27 -18.44 -11.55 4.15
CA MET A 27 -19.74 -10.89 4.04
C MET A 27 -19.63 -9.44 3.56
N HIS A 28 -18.53 -8.78 3.92
CA HIS A 28 -18.22 -7.44 3.47
C HIS A 28 -16.72 -7.27 3.30
N GLU A 29 -16.30 -6.59 2.25
CA GLU A 29 -14.90 -6.24 2.03
C GLU A 29 -14.81 -4.79 1.60
N THR A 30 -13.94 -4.03 2.29
CA THR A 30 -13.52 -2.70 1.85
C THR A 30 -12.04 -2.78 1.46
N GLN A 31 -11.76 -2.45 0.21
CA GLN A 31 -10.41 -2.41 -0.32
C GLN A 31 -9.97 -0.98 -0.61
N TYR A 32 -8.78 -0.63 -0.13
CA TYR A 32 -8.13 0.65 -0.38
C TYR A 32 -6.98 0.45 -1.35
N PHE A 33 -6.83 1.40 -2.27
CA PHE A 33 -5.74 1.45 -3.25
C PHE A 33 -5.06 2.80 -3.16
N ALA A 34 -3.74 2.81 -3.12
CA ALA A 34 -2.95 4.03 -3.02
C ALA A 34 -1.71 3.96 -3.92
N ASP A 35 -1.43 5.08 -4.57
CA ASP A 35 -0.20 5.28 -5.32
C ASP A 35 1.01 5.42 -4.37
N PRO A 36 2.21 5.02 -4.82
CA PRO A 36 3.44 5.37 -4.13
C PRO A 36 3.60 6.90 -4.00
N PHE A 37 4.13 7.38 -2.87
CA PHE A 37 4.50 8.78 -2.68
C PHE A 37 5.90 8.93 -2.08
N GLY A 38 6.66 9.90 -2.59
CA GLY A 38 7.98 10.22 -2.07
C GLY A 38 7.91 10.74 -0.63
N ALA A 39 8.90 10.37 0.21
CA ALA A 39 8.99 10.92 1.54
C ALA A 39 9.30 12.43 1.49
N PRO A 40 8.51 13.30 2.17
CA PRO A 40 8.78 14.74 2.17
C PRO A 40 10.16 15.08 2.72
N ALA A 41 10.87 16.03 2.08
CA ALA A 41 12.25 16.37 2.43
C ALA A 41 12.42 16.87 3.88
N TRP A 42 11.42 17.58 4.42
CA TRP A 42 11.48 18.17 5.77
C TRP A 42 11.62 17.13 6.89
N ARG A 43 11.23 15.87 6.65
CA ARG A 43 11.32 14.78 7.64
C ARG A 43 12.50 13.83 7.40
N ALA A 44 13.42 14.15 6.48
CA ALA A 44 14.55 13.27 6.14
C ALA A 44 15.47 12.97 7.34
N ALA A 45 15.57 13.89 8.31
CA ALA A 45 16.36 13.66 9.52
C ALA A 45 15.66 12.78 10.58
N LEU A 46 14.39 12.44 10.39
CA LEU A 46 13.56 11.74 11.37
C LEU A 46 13.20 10.30 10.97
N ALA A 47 13.51 9.91 9.73
CA ALA A 47 13.15 8.60 9.20
C ALA A 47 14.16 8.12 8.17
N ASP A 48 14.45 6.83 8.19
CA ASP A 48 15.29 6.19 7.18
C ASP A 48 14.45 5.65 6.00
N PRO A 49 14.98 5.68 4.77
CA PRO A 49 14.38 4.99 3.64
C PRO A 49 14.26 3.48 3.92
N MET A 50 13.11 2.90 3.60
CA MET A 50 12.94 1.45 3.72
C MET A 50 13.70 0.71 2.61
N PRO A 51 14.50 -0.31 2.94
CA PRO A 51 15.20 -1.13 1.96
C PRO A 51 14.24 -1.75 0.94
N GLY A 52 14.63 -1.76 -0.34
CA GLY A 52 13.86 -2.42 -1.41
C GLY A 52 12.61 -1.67 -1.89
N ARG A 53 12.33 -0.46 -1.39
CA ARG A 53 11.26 0.42 -1.89
C ARG A 53 11.86 1.61 -2.63
N THR A 54 11.82 1.56 -3.97
CA THR A 54 12.15 2.71 -4.82
C THR A 54 10.85 3.38 -5.23
N ILE A 55 10.57 4.55 -4.65
CA ILE A 55 9.42 5.37 -5.05
C ILE A 55 9.93 6.41 -6.05
N ALA A 56 9.58 6.23 -7.32
CA ALA A 56 9.84 7.22 -8.36
C ALA A 56 8.79 8.34 -8.26
N GLY A 57 9.24 9.59 -8.07
CA GLY A 57 8.36 10.74 -7.94
C GLY A 57 8.57 11.49 -6.62
N ALA A 58 9.64 12.27 -6.57
CA ALA A 58 9.78 13.47 -5.76
C ALA A 58 10.35 14.57 -6.66
#